data_AF-A0A351AFV7-F1
#
_entry.id   AF-A0A351AFV7-F1
#
_cell.length_a   1.000
_cell.length_b   1.000
_cell.length_c   1.000
_cell.angle_alpha   90.00
_cell.angle_beta   90.00
_cell.angle_gamma   90.00
#
_symmetry.space_group_name_H-M   'P 1'
#
loop_
_entity.id
_entity.type
_entity.pdbx_description
1 polymer ?
#
loop_
_entity_poly.entity_id
_entity_poly.type
_entity_poly.pdbx_seq_one_letter_code
_entity_poly.pdbx_strand_id
1 'polypeptide(L)'
;MIYKIPTPAAPDSALLILNPAAGKGKQDVPLVGEHILTVETEEPGHATVLAAAAVAAGWQRIIVGGGDGTLNEVVQSVAGTDVTLGLWPVGTANDYARSAGLPTDLTAALDLAASGPGTPVDLARVNGKHYCVNLGGLGFDAEVVRRYHA
;
A
#
# COMPACT_ATOMS: atom_id res chain seq x y z
N MET A 1 14.21 3.53 16.04
CA MET A 1 14.40 4.71 15.17
C MET A 1 13.04 5.30 14.88
N ILE A 2 12.87 6.62 15.02
CA ILE A 2 11.62 7.30 14.63
C ILE A 2 11.79 7.65 13.15
N TYR A 3 11.05 6.99 12.24
CA TYR A 3 11.01 7.41 10.84
C TYR A 3 10.33 8.78 10.78
N LYS A 4 11.06 9.77 10.27
CA LYS A 4 10.56 11.14 10.16
C LYS A 4 10.05 11.37 8.73
N ILE A 5 8.80 11.03 8.50
CA ILE A 5 8.09 11.40 7.27
C ILE A 5 7.82 12.92 7.33
N PRO A 6 8.20 13.70 6.30
CA PRO A 6 7.83 15.11 6.19
C PRO A 6 6.31 15.30 6.24
N THR A 7 5.84 16.44 6.70
CA THR A 7 4.41 16.79 6.60
C THR A 7 4.01 17.06 5.15
N PRO A 8 2.73 16.88 4.78
CA PRO A 8 2.23 17.23 3.45
C PRO A 8 2.56 18.68 3.08
N ALA A 9 2.95 18.92 1.81
CA ALA A 9 3.23 20.27 1.31
C ALA A 9 1.93 21.05 1.01
N ALA A 10 0.86 20.33 0.66
CA ALA A 10 -0.46 20.85 0.34
C ALA A 10 -1.57 19.84 0.73
N PRO A 11 -2.85 20.25 0.83
CA PRO A 11 -3.95 19.36 1.23
C PRO A 11 -4.18 18.16 0.28
N ASP A 12 -3.84 18.31 -1.00
CA ASP A 12 -3.95 17.30 -2.05
C ASP A 12 -2.66 16.50 -2.26
N SER A 13 -1.64 16.70 -1.42
CA SER A 13 -0.40 15.91 -1.48
C SER A 13 -0.66 14.45 -1.13
N ALA A 14 0.03 13.54 -1.83
CA ALA A 14 0.00 12.11 -1.56
C ALA A 14 1.40 11.58 -1.22
N LEU A 15 1.47 10.63 -0.28
CA LEU A 15 2.72 9.91 0.02
C LEU A 15 2.70 8.56 -0.70
N LEU A 16 3.64 8.33 -1.61
CA LEU A 16 3.86 7.04 -2.23
C LEU A 16 4.85 6.21 -1.40
N ILE A 17 4.37 5.12 -0.82
CA ILE A 17 5.20 4.08 -0.19
C ILE A 17 5.51 3.03 -1.26
N LEU A 18 6.71 3.06 -1.80
CA LEU A 18 7.16 2.20 -2.89
C LEU A 18 7.96 1.01 -2.34
N ASN A 19 7.57 -0.20 -2.71
CA ASN A 19 8.40 -1.38 -2.54
C ASN A 19 9.25 -1.60 -3.81
N PRO A 20 10.56 -1.27 -3.80
CA PRO A 20 11.41 -1.40 -4.98
C PRO A 20 11.67 -2.85 -5.39
N ALA A 21 11.41 -3.82 -4.49
CA ALA A 21 11.53 -5.25 -4.78
C ALA A 21 10.24 -5.84 -5.40
N ALA A 22 9.17 -5.06 -5.55
CA ALA A 22 7.92 -5.52 -6.14
C ALA A 22 8.01 -5.69 -7.66
N GLY A 23 7.40 -6.77 -8.18
CA GLY A 23 7.32 -7.03 -9.61
C GLY A 23 8.67 -7.44 -10.22
N LYS A 24 9.01 -6.87 -11.38
CA LYS A 24 10.22 -7.24 -12.16
C LYS A 24 11.47 -6.40 -11.86
N GLY A 25 11.48 -5.61 -10.78
CA GLY A 25 12.63 -4.79 -10.37
C GLY A 25 12.28 -3.32 -10.20
N LYS A 26 13.30 -2.45 -10.30
CA LYS A 26 13.17 -1.01 -10.05
C LYS A 26 12.09 -0.39 -10.93
N GLN A 27 11.13 0.27 -10.28
CA GLN A 27 10.00 0.91 -10.94
C GLN A 27 10.33 2.39 -11.15
N ASP A 28 10.24 2.86 -12.40
CA ASP A 28 10.26 4.29 -12.66
C ASP A 28 8.87 4.85 -12.29
N VAL A 29 8.83 5.70 -11.27
CA VAL A 29 7.61 6.40 -10.89
C VAL A 29 7.31 7.42 -12.00
N PRO A 30 6.20 7.26 -12.76
CA PRO A 30 5.86 8.23 -13.77
C PRO A 30 5.61 9.58 -13.10
N LEU A 31 5.93 10.67 -13.80
CA LEU A 31 5.65 12.02 -13.35
C LEU A 31 4.13 12.22 -13.33
N VAL A 32 3.51 11.99 -12.18
CA VAL A 32 2.07 12.06 -11.96
C VAL A 32 1.80 13.03 -10.81
N GLY A 33 1.19 14.17 -11.12
CA GLY A 33 0.89 15.23 -10.15
C GLY A 33 2.13 15.95 -9.60
N GLU A 34 1.96 17.20 -9.18
CA GLU A 34 3.07 18.03 -8.66
C GLU A 34 3.38 17.77 -7.17
N HIS A 35 2.60 16.91 -6.49
CA HIS A 35 2.60 16.78 -5.03
C HIS A 35 2.66 15.33 -4.51
N ILE A 36 3.35 14.43 -5.24
CA ILE A 36 3.65 13.08 -4.74
C ILE A 36 5.03 13.06 -4.10
N LEU A 37 5.09 12.72 -2.80
CA LEU A 37 6.35 12.42 -2.12
C LEU A 37 6.55 10.90 -2.10
N THR A 38 7.66 10.43 -2.67
CA THR A 38 7.99 9.00 -2.68
C THR A 38 8.93 8.64 -1.54
N VAL A 39 8.62 7.56 -0.83
CA VAL A 39 9.49 6.90 0.14
C VAL A 39 9.59 5.42 -0.19
N GLU A 40 10.78 4.86 -0.12
CA GLU A 40 11.03 3.45 -0.46
C GLU A 40 11.08 2.58 0.80
N THR A 41 10.52 1.38 0.72
CA THR A 41 10.69 0.36 1.75
C THR A 41 12.05 -0.32 1.58
N GLU A 42 12.65 -0.70 2.70
CA GLU A 42 13.98 -1.35 2.73
C GLU A 42 13.89 -2.85 3.03
N GLU A 43 12.87 -3.27 3.78
CA GLU A 43 12.71 -4.66 4.24
C GLU A 43 11.23 -4.99 4.46
N PRO A 44 10.86 -6.29 4.53
CA PRO A 44 9.51 -6.71 4.90
C PRO A 44 9.07 -6.12 6.24
N GLY A 45 7.83 -5.63 6.30
CA GLY A 45 7.27 -4.94 7.46
C GLY A 45 7.54 -3.43 7.51
N HIS A 46 8.50 -2.92 6.72
CA HIS A 46 8.84 -1.50 6.72
C HIS A 46 7.68 -0.62 6.20
N ALA A 47 6.83 -1.12 5.28
CA ALA A 47 5.69 -0.33 4.80
C ALA A 47 4.69 -0.02 5.92
N THR A 48 4.54 -0.93 6.90
CA THR A 48 3.73 -0.72 8.11
C THR A 48 4.23 0.48 8.90
N VAL A 49 5.56 0.57 9.09
CA VAL A 49 6.21 1.64 9.85
C VAL A 49 6.11 2.99 9.14
N LEU A 50 6.34 3.01 7.82
CA LEU A 50 6.20 4.22 7.01
C LEU A 50 4.76 4.73 7.00
N ALA A 51 3.78 3.84 6.86
CA ALA A 51 2.37 4.20 6.89
C ALA A 51 1.95 4.78 8.25
N ALA A 52 2.40 4.20 9.36
CA ALA A 52 2.12 4.74 10.70
C ALA A 52 2.74 6.13 10.89
N ALA A 53 3.98 6.33 10.41
CA ALA A 53 4.63 7.63 10.46
C ALA A 53 3.93 8.67 9.58
N ALA A 54 3.41 8.27 8.41
CA ALA A 54 2.65 9.13 7.52
C ALA A 54 1.31 9.58 8.14
N VAL A 55 0.56 8.65 8.73
CA VAL A 55 -0.67 8.97 9.48
C VAL A 55 -0.36 9.98 10.59
N ALA A 56 0.70 9.74 11.38
CA ALA A 56 1.10 10.64 12.46
C ALA A 56 1.56 12.02 11.95
N ALA A 57 2.13 12.10 10.74
CA ALA A 57 2.53 13.34 10.08
C ALA A 57 1.37 14.09 9.40
N GLY A 58 0.14 13.55 9.46
CA GLY A 58 -1.07 14.22 8.96
C GLY A 58 -1.38 13.99 7.48
N TRP A 59 -0.74 13.01 6.83
CA TRP A 59 -1.07 12.66 5.45
C TRP A 59 -2.50 12.13 5.35
N GLN A 60 -3.28 12.68 4.41
CA GLN A 60 -4.66 12.27 4.16
C GLN A 60 -4.79 11.27 3.01
N ARG A 61 -3.71 11.07 2.25
CA ARG A 61 -3.64 10.12 1.14
C ARG A 61 -2.30 9.40 1.13
N ILE A 62 -2.35 8.07 1.12
CA ILE A 62 -1.18 7.20 0.99
C ILE A 62 -1.38 6.30 -0.22
N ILE A 63 -0.40 6.28 -1.11
CA ILE A 63 -0.35 5.41 -2.28
C ILE A 63 0.57 4.23 -1.97
N VAL A 64 0.10 3.01 -2.22
CA VAL A 64 0.90 1.79 -2.11
C VAL A 64 1.48 1.48 -3.49
N GLY A 65 2.78 1.63 -3.66
CA GLY A 65 3.52 1.13 -4.82
C GLY A 65 4.01 -0.27 -4.56
N GLY A 66 3.22 -1.30 -4.86
CA GLY A 66 3.60 -2.68 -4.57
C GLY A 66 2.58 -3.71 -5.01
N GLY A 67 2.65 -4.90 -4.41
CA GLY A 67 1.66 -5.95 -4.55
C GLY A 67 0.81 -6.13 -3.29
N ASP A 68 0.07 -7.24 -3.22
CA ASP A 68 -0.86 -7.55 -2.13
C ASP A 68 -0.19 -7.55 -0.74
N GLY A 69 1.06 -8.02 -0.66
CA GLY A 69 1.84 -8.01 0.59
C GLY A 69 2.12 -6.58 1.10
N THR A 70 2.62 -5.70 0.23
CA THR A 70 2.87 -4.29 0.58
C THR A 70 1.56 -3.58 0.95
N LEU A 71 0.49 -3.84 0.21
CA LEU A 71 -0.84 -3.32 0.52
C LEU A 71 -1.29 -3.75 1.92
N ASN A 72 -1.15 -5.04 2.23
CA ASN A 72 -1.53 -5.57 3.54
C ASN A 72 -0.71 -4.95 4.68
N GLU A 73 0.59 -4.74 4.49
CA GLU A 73 1.43 -4.03 5.47
C GLU A 73 0.95 -2.59 5.72
N VAL A 74 0.63 -1.83 4.68
CA VAL A 74 0.14 -0.45 4.83
C VAL A 74 -1.22 -0.43 5.52
N VAL A 75 -2.13 -1.35 5.17
CA VAL A 75 -3.48 -1.48 5.77
C VAL A 75 -3.41 -1.63 7.29
N GLN A 76 -2.40 -2.30 7.82
CA GLN A 76 -2.23 -2.46 9.27
C GLN A 76 -2.20 -1.14 10.04
N SER A 77 -1.68 -0.07 9.43
CA SER A 77 -1.49 1.22 10.08
C SER A 77 -2.58 2.23 9.76
N VAL A 78 -3.29 2.07 8.64
CA VAL A 78 -4.34 3.01 8.22
C VAL A 78 -5.75 2.55 8.57
N ALA A 79 -5.95 1.28 8.90
CA ALA A 79 -7.27 0.75 9.25
C ALA A 79 -7.86 1.50 10.46
N GLY A 80 -9.07 2.04 10.29
CA GLY A 80 -9.75 2.85 11.31
C GLY A 80 -9.34 4.32 11.33
N THR A 81 -8.56 4.79 10.35
CA THR A 81 -8.27 6.21 10.10
C THR A 81 -9.09 6.72 8.91
N ASP A 82 -9.12 8.05 8.72
CA ASP A 82 -9.75 8.69 7.56
C ASP A 82 -8.80 8.81 6.34
N VAL A 83 -7.61 8.19 6.42
CA VAL A 83 -6.62 8.24 5.33
C VAL A 83 -7.12 7.44 4.13
N THR A 84 -7.16 8.08 2.97
CA THR A 84 -7.49 7.41 1.70
C THR A 84 -6.29 6.62 1.20
N LEU A 85 -6.50 5.33 0.90
CA LEU A 85 -5.51 4.48 0.25
C LEU A 85 -5.69 4.46 -1.27
N GLY A 86 -4.60 4.76 -1.98
CA GLY A 86 -4.44 4.47 -3.40
C GLY A 86 -3.55 3.25 -3.62
N LEU A 87 -3.77 2.50 -4.69
CA LEU A 87 -2.93 1.35 -5.04
C LEU A 87 -2.35 1.55 -6.44
N TRP A 88 -1.02 1.54 -6.52
CA TRP A 88 -0.27 1.46 -7.76
C TRP A 88 0.29 0.03 -7.90
N PRO A 89 -0.38 -0.84 -8.70
CA PRO A 89 -0.20 -2.29 -8.67
C PRO A 89 1.04 -2.74 -9.45
N VAL A 90 2.23 -2.41 -8.94
CA VAL A 90 3.53 -2.78 -9.53
C VAL A 90 4.01 -4.17 -9.08
N GLY A 91 3.25 -4.87 -8.24
CA GLY A 91 3.54 -6.24 -7.81
C GLY A 91 3.29 -7.30 -8.88
N THR A 92 3.47 -8.58 -8.52
CA THR A 92 3.36 -9.71 -9.44
C THR A 92 1.93 -10.23 -9.59
N ALA A 93 1.21 -10.44 -8.48
CA ALA A 93 -0.14 -11.00 -8.49
C ALA A 93 -1.21 -9.90 -8.59
N ASN A 94 -1.15 -8.91 -7.70
CA ASN A 94 -2.04 -7.75 -7.61
C ASN A 94 -3.52 -8.17 -7.60
N ASP A 95 -3.82 -9.19 -6.79
CA ASP A 95 -5.15 -9.81 -6.78
C ASP A 95 -6.21 -8.82 -6.29
N TYR A 96 -5.89 -8.00 -5.28
CA TYR A 96 -6.80 -6.96 -4.84
C TYR A 96 -7.10 -5.95 -5.96
N ALA A 97 -6.07 -5.45 -6.64
CA ALA A 97 -6.23 -4.49 -7.75
C ALA A 97 -7.14 -5.04 -8.85
N ARG A 98 -6.95 -6.32 -9.22
CA ARG A 98 -7.78 -7.01 -10.23
C ARG A 98 -9.22 -7.15 -9.77
N SER A 99 -9.43 -7.58 -8.53
CA SER A 99 -10.77 -7.76 -7.96
C SER A 99 -11.54 -6.45 -7.80
N ALA A 100 -10.83 -5.36 -7.46
CA ALA A 100 -11.38 -4.02 -7.31
C ALA A 100 -11.60 -3.30 -8.65
N GLY A 101 -11.24 -3.93 -9.78
CA GLY A 101 -11.41 -3.36 -11.12
C GLY A 101 -10.52 -2.15 -11.39
N LEU A 102 -9.34 -2.07 -10.75
CA LEU A 102 -8.40 -0.98 -10.97
C LEU A 102 -7.82 -1.04 -12.40
N PRO A 103 -7.39 0.12 -12.96
CA PRO A 103 -6.76 0.16 -14.27
C PRO A 103 -5.56 -0.78 -14.37
N THR A 104 -5.42 -1.47 -15.50
CA THR A 104 -4.24 -2.30 -15.80
C THR A 104 -3.06 -1.49 -16.30
N ASP A 105 -3.31 -0.30 -16.84
CA ASP A 105 -2.27 0.65 -17.22
C ASP A 105 -1.70 1.31 -15.95
N LEU A 106 -0.37 1.25 -15.79
CA LEU A 106 0.30 1.70 -14.56
C LEU A 106 0.23 3.20 -14.37
N THR A 107 0.21 3.99 -15.44
CA THR A 107 0.08 5.45 -15.36
C THR A 107 -1.33 5.80 -14.93
N ALA A 108 -2.36 5.24 -15.58
CA ALA A 108 -3.75 5.44 -15.21
C ALA A 108 -4.06 4.97 -13.77
N ALA A 109 -3.45 3.86 -13.33
CA ALA A 109 -3.58 3.39 -11.97
C ALA A 109 -2.94 4.37 -10.96
N LEU A 110 -1.76 4.94 -11.27
CA LEU A 110 -1.14 5.94 -10.41
C LEU A 110 -1.94 7.24 -10.37
N ASP A 111 -2.46 7.71 -11.51
CA ASP A 111 -3.34 8.89 -11.59
C ASP A 111 -4.58 8.72 -10.71
N LEU A 112 -5.23 7.56 -10.82
CA LEU A 112 -6.39 7.20 -10.00
C LEU A 112 -6.03 7.12 -8.51
N ALA A 113 -4.90 6.50 -8.17
CA ALA A 113 -4.43 6.41 -6.80
C ALA A 113 -4.11 7.80 -6.20
N ALA A 114 -3.53 8.69 -6.98
CA ALA A 114 -3.12 10.02 -6.54
C ALA A 114 -4.27 11.00 -6.37
N SER A 115 -5.29 10.95 -7.24
CA SER A 115 -6.33 11.98 -7.31
C SER A 115 -7.77 11.46 -7.29
N GLY A 116 -7.97 10.16 -7.50
CA GLY A 116 -9.30 9.56 -7.60
C GLY A 116 -10.12 9.62 -6.31
N PRO A 117 -11.45 9.53 -6.39
CA PRO A 117 -12.31 9.48 -5.23
C PRO A 117 -12.09 8.18 -4.42
N GLY A 118 -12.13 8.30 -3.09
CA GLY A 118 -12.12 7.15 -2.18
C GLY A 118 -13.51 6.57 -2.00
N THR A 119 -13.60 5.26 -1.79
CA THR A 119 -14.82 4.57 -1.35
C THR A 119 -14.51 3.75 -0.09
N PRO A 120 -15.46 3.62 0.85
CA PRO A 120 -15.26 2.75 2.01
C PRO A 120 -15.07 1.30 1.58
N VAL A 121 -14.13 0.61 2.21
CA VAL A 121 -13.83 -0.81 1.99
C VAL A 121 -13.86 -1.54 3.32
N ASP A 122 -14.54 -2.68 3.35
CA ASP A 122 -14.59 -3.55 4.53
C ASP A 122 -13.24 -4.28 4.71
N LEU A 123 -12.78 -4.38 5.96
CA LEU A 123 -11.58 -5.13 6.32
C LEU A 123 -11.94 -6.29 7.23
N ALA A 124 -11.36 -7.46 6.95
CA ALA A 124 -11.42 -8.59 7.87
C ALA A 124 -10.41 -8.36 9.00
N ARG A 125 -10.81 -8.63 10.25
CA ARG A 125 -9.92 -8.53 11.43
C ARG A 125 -9.69 -9.91 12.05
N VAL A 126 -8.45 -10.38 11.99
CA VAL A 126 -8.02 -11.70 12.47
C VAL A 126 -7.48 -11.59 13.88
N ASN A 127 -8.00 -12.42 14.80
CA ASN A 127 -7.61 -12.49 16.21
C ASN A 127 -7.62 -11.13 16.94
N GLY A 128 -8.44 -10.18 16.46
CA GLY A 128 -8.50 -8.82 17.01
C GLY A 128 -7.22 -7.99 16.82
N LYS A 129 -6.24 -8.44 16.03
CA LYS A 129 -4.92 -7.80 15.93
C LYS A 129 -4.52 -7.43 14.52
N HIS A 130 -4.81 -8.30 13.55
CA HIS A 130 -4.36 -8.12 12.16
C HIS A 130 -5.56 -7.83 11.26
N TYR A 131 -5.35 -6.96 10.29
CA TYR A 131 -6.33 -6.71 9.24
C TYR A 131 -5.94 -7.53 8.01
N CYS A 132 -6.93 -7.82 7.18
CA CYS A 132 -6.75 -8.47 5.91
C CYS A 132 -7.68 -7.80 4.90
N VAL A 133 -7.10 -7.38 3.78
CA VAL A 133 -7.76 -6.60 2.73
C VAL A 133 -8.40 -7.47 1.64
N ASN A 134 -7.98 -8.73 1.51
CA ASN A 134 -8.41 -9.60 0.43
C ASN A 134 -8.75 -11.02 0.93
N LEU A 135 -7.73 -11.83 1.24
CA LEU A 135 -7.92 -13.23 1.60
C LEU A 135 -6.95 -13.66 2.71
N GLY A 136 -7.44 -14.45 3.67
CA GLY A 136 -6.64 -15.17 4.66
C GLY A 136 -6.81 -16.69 4.49
N GLY A 137 -5.69 -17.43 4.52
CA GLY A 137 -5.66 -18.90 4.41
C GLY A 137 -5.30 -19.60 5.73
N LEU A 138 -5.79 -20.82 5.92
CA LEU A 138 -5.58 -21.65 7.12
C LEU A 138 -5.48 -23.13 6.73
N GLY A 139 -4.53 -23.87 7.30
CA GLY A 139 -4.39 -25.31 7.09
C GLY A 139 -3.32 -25.66 6.05
N PHE A 140 -3.66 -26.51 5.08
CA PHE A 140 -2.68 -27.10 4.18
C PHE A 140 -2.03 -26.08 3.23
N ASP A 141 -2.82 -25.17 2.66
CA ASP A 141 -2.33 -24.06 1.82
C ASP A 141 -1.36 -23.17 2.59
N ALA A 142 -1.71 -22.79 3.83
CA ALA A 142 -0.86 -21.98 4.69
C ALA A 142 0.46 -22.72 5.06
N GLU A 143 0.41 -24.03 5.29
CA GLU A 143 1.61 -24.84 5.58
C GLU A 143 2.53 -24.94 4.37
N VAL A 144 1.99 -25.05 3.14
CA VAL A 144 2.78 -25.03 1.91
C VAL A 144 3.50 -23.68 1.75
N VAL A 145 2.79 -22.57 1.93
CA VAL A 145 3.37 -21.22 1.88
C VAL A 145 4.46 -21.06 2.95
N ARG A 146 4.20 -21.49 4.20
CA ARG A 146 5.16 -21.42 5.30
C ARG A 146 6.45 -22.17 4.99
N ARG A 147 6.38 -23.36 4.38
CA ARG A 147 7.58 -24.15 4.00
C ARG A 147 8.34 -23.55 2.83
N TYR A 148 7.65 -22.90 1.90
CA TYR A 148 8.30 -22.28 0.75
C TYR A 148 9.13 -21.04 1.15
N HIS A 149 8.71 -20.35 2.21
CA HIS A 149 9.38 -19.15 2.74
C HIS A 149 10.28 -19.39 3.96
N ALA A 150 10.47 -20.65 4.38
CA ALA A 150 11.37 -21.04 5.47
C ALA A 150 12.79 -21.33 4.95
#